data_AF-A0AAW0PBX7-F1
#
_entry.id   AF-A0AAW0PBX7-F1
#
_cell.length_a   1.000
_cell.length_b   1.000
_cell.length_c   1.000
_cell.angle_alpha   90.00
_cell.angle_beta   90.00
_cell.angle_gamma   90.00
#
_symmetry.space_group_name_H-M   'P 1'
#
loop_
_entity.id
_entity.type
_entity.pdbx_description
1 polymer ?
#
loop_
_entity_poly.entity_id
_entity_poly.type
_entity_poly.pdbx_seq_one_letter_code
_entity_poly.pdbx_strand_id
1 'polypeptide(L)' 'MSGSEAGSLQLSDYQLRTLEENFTKVSKHPDETTLMLIAAECGLTQEETQKWFQLRNARWRQSEGLPPKLGSVLD' A
#
# COMPACT_ATOMS: atom_id res chain seq x y z
N MET A 1 -6.98 -26.27 -5.41
CA MET A 1 -6.39 -26.47 -4.07
C MET A 1 -6.06 -25.09 -3.54
N SER A 2 -6.83 -24.62 -2.56
CA SER A 2 -6.58 -23.35 -1.85
C SER A 2 -5.46 -23.52 -0.83
N GLY A 3 -4.54 -22.56 -0.80
CA GLY A 3 -3.59 -22.24 0.26
C GLY A 3 -3.03 -20.85 -0.09
N SER A 4 -3.36 -19.79 0.66
CA SER A 4 -2.49 -19.24 1.73
C SER A 4 -1.06 -19.13 1.21
N GLU A 5 -0.47 -17.95 1.03
CA GLU A 5 -0.11 -17.03 2.10
C GLU A 5 0.06 -15.59 1.57
N ALA A 6 0.12 -14.64 2.51
CA ALA A 6 0.61 -13.30 2.27
C ALA A 6 1.95 -13.36 1.53
N GLY A 7 1.93 -13.26 0.20
CA GLY A 7 3.11 -12.96 -0.59
C GLY A 7 3.61 -11.60 -0.11
N SER A 8 4.53 -11.63 0.85
CA SER A 8 5.36 -10.51 1.22
C SER A 8 5.98 -10.02 -0.08
N LEU A 9 5.58 -8.84 -0.53
CA LEU A 9 6.18 -8.23 -1.71
C LEU A 9 7.68 -8.13 -1.42
N GLN A 10 8.49 -8.89 -2.16
CA GLN A 10 9.95 -8.85 -2.04
C GLN A 10 10.41 -7.62 -2.81
N LEU A 11 10.37 -6.47 -2.14
CA LEU A 11 10.71 -5.17 -2.71
C LEU A 11 12.14 -4.81 -2.35
N SER A 12 12.86 -4.24 -3.31
CA SER A 12 14.16 -3.64 -3.05
C SER A 12 14.05 -2.39 -2.17
N ASP A 13 15.16 -2.00 -1.53
CA ASP A 13 15.22 -0.78 -0.72
C ASP A 13 14.82 0.48 -1.50
N TYR A 14 15.17 0.53 -2.80
CA TYR A 14 14.77 1.62 -3.68
C TYR A 14 13.25 1.67 -3.82
N GLN A 15 12.62 0.55 -4.16
CA GLN A 15 11.16 0.47 -4.31
C GLN A 15 10.43 0.81 -3.00
N LEU A 16 10.91 0.29 -1.87
CA LEU A 16 10.34 0.59 -0.55
C LEU A 16 10.42 2.09 -0.23
N ARG A 17 11.56 2.73 -0.49
CA ARG A 17 11.73 4.18 -0.29
C ARG A 17 10.78 4.97 -1.16
N THR A 18 10.73 4.69 -2.46
CA THR A 18 9.83 5.39 -3.38
C THR A 18 8.36 5.24 -2.99
N LEU A 19 7.93 4.02 -2.61
CA LEU A 19 6.57 3.77 -2.14
C LEU A 19 6.24 4.51 -0.84
N GLU A 20 7.14 4.48 0.16
CA GLU A 20 6.95 5.16 1.44
C GLU A 20 6.95 6.68 1.31
N GLU A 21 7.79 7.23 0.43
CA GLU A 21 7.81 8.65 0.11
C GLU A 21 6.50 9.10 -0.53
N ASN A 22 6.00 8.36 -1.52
CA ASN A 22 4.71 8.67 -2.15
C ASN A 22 3.55 8.53 -1.16
N PHE A 23 3.57 7.51 -0.30
CA PHE A 23 2.57 7.32 0.74
C PHE A 23 2.53 8.47 1.74
N THR A 24 3.69 9.01 2.12
CA THR A 24 3.79 10.05 3.14
C THR A 24 3.58 11.45 2.58
N LYS A 25 4.11 11.73 1.37
CA LYS A 25 4.15 13.08 0.79
C LYS A 25 3.01 13.35 -0.19
N VAL A 26 2.50 12.33 -0.90
CA VAL A 26 1.49 12.50 -1.95
C VAL A 26 0.10 12.16 -1.41
N SER A 27 -0.15 10.89 -1.11
CA SER A 27 -1.44 10.45 -0.59
C SER A 27 -1.38 9.05 0.03
N LYS A 28 -2.16 8.84 1.10
CA LYS A 28 -2.42 7.51 1.68
C LYS A 28 -3.41 6.69 0.84
N HIS A 29 -4.11 7.37 -0.07
CA HIS A 29 -5.15 6.86 -0.96
C HIS A 29 -4.92 7.42 -2.37
N PRO A 30 -3.84 7.01 -3.06
CA PRO A 30 -3.61 7.43 -4.45
C PRO A 30 -4.75 6.93 -5.35
N ASP A 31 -5.16 7.77 -6.31
CA ASP A 31 -6.06 7.36 -7.37
C ASP A 31 -5.35 6.44 -8.38
N GLU A 32 -6.11 5.89 -9.31
CA GLU A 32 -5.61 4.94 -10.30
C GLU A 32 -4.43 5.50 -11.12
N THR A 33 -4.55 6.75 -11.55
CA THR A 33 -3.52 7.45 -12.33
C THR A 33 -2.23 7.61 -11.54
N THR A 34 -2.31 8.10 -10.30
CA THR A 34 -1.16 8.27 -9.41
C THR A 34 -0.48 6.92 -9.14
N LEU A 35 -1.29 5.88 -8.93
CA LEU A 35 -0.80 4.54 -8.65
C LEU A 35 -0.06 3.93 -9.85
N MET A 36 -0.54 4.17 -11.08
CA MET A 36 0.14 3.76 -12.30
C MET A 36 1.50 4.46 -12.47
N LEU A 37 1.59 5.77 -12.15
CA LEU A 37 2.85 6.50 -12.21
C LEU A 37 3.89 5.96 -11.21
N ILE A 38 3.47 5.70 -9.97
CA ILE A 38 4.34 5.13 -8.93
C ILE A 38 4.81 3.72 -9.32
N ALA A 39 3.92 2.90 -9.87
CA ALA A 39 4.24 1.57 -10.35
C ALA A 39 5.33 1.62 -11.44
N ALA A 40 5.18 2.52 -12.41
CA ALA A 40 6.16 2.73 -13.47
C ALA A 40 7.52 3.22 -12.94
N GLU A 41 7.54 4.13 -11.97
CA GLU A 41 8.76 4.63 -11.32
C GLU A 41 9.51 3.52 -10.56
N CYS A 42 8.77 2.64 -9.88
CA CYS A 42 9.33 1.53 -9.11
C CYS A 42 9.67 0.29 -9.96
N GLY A 43 9.24 0.26 -11.23
CA GLY A 43 9.28 -0.94 -12.07
C GLY A 43 8.40 -2.08 -11.53
N LEU A 44 7.29 -1.74 -10.86
CA LEU A 44 6.31 -2.66 -10.30
C LEU A 44 5.07 -2.71 -11.16
N THR A 45 4.24 -3.75 -10.96
CA THR A 45 2.89 -3.74 -11.49
C THR A 45 1.98 -2.82 -10.66
N GLN A 46 0.88 -2.38 -11.29
CA GLN A 46 -0.16 -1.61 -10.61
C GLN A 46 -0.78 -2.40 -9.46
N GLU A 47 -0.99 -3.72 -9.62
CA GLU A 47 -1.54 -4.58 -8.57
C GLU A 47 -0.61 -4.70 -7.35
N GLU A 48 0.70 -4.90 -7.57
CA GLU A 48 1.69 -4.95 -6.48
C GLU A 48 1.75 -3.63 -5.71
N THR A 49 1.74 -2.51 -6.44
CA THR A 49 1.72 -1.17 -5.87
C THR A 49 0.46 -0.96 -5.03
N GLN A 50 -0.71 -1.33 -5.57
CA GLN A 50 -1.99 -1.22 -4.85
C GLN A 50 -2.00 -2.07 -3.59
N LYS A 51 -1.54 -3.32 -3.67
CA LYS A 51 -1.44 -4.22 -2.52
C LYS A 51 -0.52 -3.65 -1.43
N TRP A 52 0.61 -3.06 -1.82
CA TRP A 52 1.51 -2.39 -0.88
C TRP A 52 0.81 -1.23 -0.16
N PHE A 53 0.14 -0.35 -0.91
CA PHE A 53 -0.58 0.80 -0.34
C PHE A 53 -1.70 0.36 0.62
N GLN A 54 -2.45 -0.69 0.28
CA GLN A 54 -3.48 -1.24 1.18
C GLN A 54 -2.89 -1.76 2.49
N LEU A 55 -1.80 -2.53 2.42
CA LEU A 55 -1.12 -3.07 3.61
C LEU A 55 -0.51 -1.96 4.47
N ARG A 56 0.16 -1.00 3.84
CA ARG A 56 0.79 0.13 4.53
C ARG A 56 -0.25 1.03 5.19
N ASN A 57 -1.37 1.29 4.52
CA ASN A 57 -2.47 2.07 5.06
C ASN A 57 -3.15 1.37 6.24
N ALA A 58 -3.38 0.05 6.17
CA ALA A 58 -3.91 -0.71 7.31
C ALA A 58 -3.00 -0.59 8.55
N ARG A 59 -1.68 -0.69 8.36
CA ARG A 59 -0.69 -0.48 9.44
C ARG A 59 -0.71 0.94 9.99
N TRP A 60 -0.79 1.94 9.10
CA TRP A 60 -0.89 3.34 9.52
C TRP A 60 -2.18 3.60 10.32
N ARG A 61 -3.33 3.09 9.87
CA ARG A 61 -4.59 3.24 10.60
C ARG A 61 -4.50 2.63 11.99
N GLN A 62 -3.92 1.44 12.12
CA GLN A 62 -3.68 0.82 13.43
C GLN A 62 -2.77 1.67 14.34
N SER A 63 -1.71 2.29 13.79
CA SER A 63 -0.84 3.18 14.59
C SER A 63 -1.53 4.47 15.03
N GLU A 64 -2.51 4.95 14.26
CA GLU A 64 -3.35 6.11 14.64
C GLU A 64 -4.50 5.73 15.60
N GLY A 65 -4.61 4.46 16.02
CA GLY A 65 -5.74 3.97 16.81
C GLY A 65 -7.05 3.86 16.03
N LEU A 66 -7.00 3.92 14.70
CA LEU A 66 -8.15 3.77 13.81
C LEU A 66 -8.37 2.30 13.42
N PRO A 67 -9.61 1.88 13.19
CA PRO A 67 -9.91 0.53 12.72
C PRO A 67 -9.27 0.33 11.33
N PRO A 68 -8.70 -0.85 11.03
CA PRO A 68 -7.87 -1.08 9.84
C PRO A 68 -8.65 -0.96 8.51
N LYS A 69 -9.99 -1.04 8.53
CA LYS A 69 -10.86 -0.81 7.37
C LYS A 69 -11.60 0.53 7.51
N LEU A 70 -11.64 1.29 6.42
CA LEU A 70 -12.53 2.46 6.28
C LEU A 70 -13.99 2.01 6.47
N GLY A 71 -14.73 2.72 7.33
CA GLY A 71 -16.16 2.46 7.56
C GLY A 71 -16.49 1.39 8.60
N SER A 72 -15.49 0.75 9.22
CA SER A 72 -15.71 -0.07 10.40
C SER A 72 -15.90 0.86 11.61
N VAL A 73 -17.08 1.48 11.73
CA VAL A 73 -17.47 2.13 12.99
C VAL A 73 -17.46 1.01 14.04
N LEU A 74 -16.71 1.21 15.12
CA LEU A 74 -16.81 0.33 16.29
C LEU A 74 -18.26 0.47 16.77
N ASP A 75 -19.01 -0.63 16.74
CA ASP A 75 -20.29 -0.73 17.45
C ASP A 75 -20.05 -0.53 18.96
#